data_AF-A0A200QWH4-F1
#
_entry.id   AF-A0A200QWH4-F1
#
_cell.length_a   1.000
_cell.length_b   1.000
_cell.length_c   1.000
_cell.angle_alpha   90.00
_cell.angle_beta   90.00
_cell.angle_gamma   90.00
#
_symmetry.space_group_name_H-M   'P 1'
#
loop_
_entity.id
_entity.type
_entity.pdbx_description
1 polymer ?
#
loop_
_entity_poly.entity_id
_entity_poly.type
_entity_poly.pdbx_seq_one_letter_code
_entity_poly.pdbx_strand_id
1 'polypeptide(L)'
;MCYEALNDVGGSDFPVQLIWKKQIPTKVSFMIWSALNMAIPTTDNLKRRGFQLTSRCWFCKRCEETTPHVSLNCPFSSCVWDYLFRSYSLVWVQEGNLNQHLQA
;
A
#
# COMPACT_ATOMS: atom_id res chain seq x y z
N MET A 1 -20.73 15.44 -1.58
CA MET A 1 -20.29 14.32 -0.69
C MET A 1 -18.95 14.71 -0.10
N CYS A 2 -18.70 14.49 1.20
CA CYS A 2 -17.58 15.04 1.98
C CYS A 2 -16.15 14.76 1.45
N TYR A 3 -15.99 14.00 0.38
CA TYR A 3 -14.71 13.67 -0.25
C TYR A 3 -14.22 14.74 -1.25
N GLU A 4 -15.09 15.63 -1.73
CA GLU A 4 -14.70 16.72 -2.64
C GLU A 4 -13.71 17.71 -1.99
N ALA A 5 -13.79 17.87 -0.66
CA ALA A 5 -12.88 18.71 0.10
C ALA A 5 -11.42 18.18 0.14
N LEU A 6 -11.19 16.92 -0.23
CA LEU A 6 -9.84 16.34 -0.32
C LEU A 6 -9.12 16.70 -1.62
N ASN A 7 -9.80 17.34 -2.57
CA ASN A 7 -9.20 17.83 -3.82
C ASN A 7 -8.34 19.09 -3.64
N ASP A 8 -8.51 19.80 -2.52
CA ASP A 8 -7.88 21.11 -2.27
C ASP A 8 -6.61 21.01 -1.40
N VAL A 9 -6.14 19.79 -1.10
CA VAL A 9 -4.87 19.59 -0.38
C VAL A 9 -3.72 19.83 -1.37
N GLY A 10 -3.39 21.10 -1.54
CA GLY A 10 -2.33 21.58 -2.43
C GLY A 10 -0.95 21.02 -2.11
N GLY A 11 -0.17 20.79 -3.17
CA GLY A 11 1.29 20.80 -3.10
C GLY A 11 2.07 19.64 -3.73
N SER A 12 1.43 18.61 -4.29
CA SER A 12 2.16 17.57 -5.04
C SER A 12 1.30 16.98 -6.15
N ASP A 13 1.92 16.48 -7.22
CA ASP A 13 1.34 15.74 -8.37
C ASP A 13 0.64 14.43 -7.93
N PHE A 14 -0.27 14.51 -6.96
CA PHE A 14 -0.99 13.38 -6.45
C PHE A 14 -2.08 13.02 -7.48
N PRO A 15 -2.14 11.77 -7.98
CA PRO A 15 -3.04 11.41 -9.08
C PRO A 15 -4.46 11.17 -8.55
N VAL A 16 -5.10 12.22 -8.04
CA VAL A 16 -6.47 12.25 -7.50
C VAL A 16 -7.45 11.60 -8.49
N GLN A 17 -7.29 11.90 -9.79
CA GLN A 17 -8.13 11.38 -10.87
C GLN A 17 -7.99 9.85 -11.07
N LEU A 18 -6.88 9.26 -10.64
CA LEU A 18 -6.66 7.82 -10.73
C LEU A 18 -7.38 7.06 -9.60
N ILE A 19 -7.49 7.68 -8.42
CA ILE A 19 -8.02 7.08 -7.20
C ILE A 19 -9.54 7.21 -7.12
N TRP A 20 -10.08 8.37 -7.47
CA TRP A 20 -11.50 8.70 -7.32
C TRP A 20 -12.32 8.46 -8.59
N LYS A 21 -12.14 7.28 -9.22
CA LYS A 21 -12.96 6.86 -10.36
C LYS A 21 -14.29 6.29 -9.91
N LYS A 22 -15.39 6.62 -10.61
CA LYS A 22 -16.73 6.10 -10.33
C LYS A 22 -16.83 4.56 -10.35
N GLN A 23 -15.94 3.89 -11.07
CA GLN A 23 -15.92 2.41 -11.12
C GLN A 23 -15.25 1.76 -9.90
N ILE A 24 -14.51 2.52 -9.10
CA ILE A 24 -13.79 2.01 -7.94
C ILE A 24 -14.67 2.24 -6.70
N PRO A 25 -14.95 1.21 -5.90
CA PRO A 25 -15.69 1.39 -4.65
C PRO A 25 -14.98 2.40 -3.74
N THR A 26 -15.73 3.34 -3.15
CA THR A 26 -15.19 4.44 -2.32
C THR A 26 -14.27 3.94 -1.21
N LYS A 27 -14.54 2.75 -0.65
CA LYS A 27 -13.70 2.11 0.37
C LYS A 27 -12.30 1.78 -0.15
N VAL A 28 -12.18 1.33 -1.39
CA VAL A 28 -10.91 1.03 -2.06
C VAL A 28 -10.16 2.32 -2.37
N SER A 29 -10.84 3.33 -2.90
CA SER A 29 -10.26 4.67 -3.14
C SER A 29 -9.71 5.29 -1.86
N PHE A 30 -10.47 5.23 -0.76
CA PHE A 30 -10.03 5.72 0.54
C PHE A 30 -8.83 4.94 1.08
N MET A 31 -8.79 3.63 0.88
CA MET A 31 -7.65 2.79 1.27
C MET A 31 -6.38 3.14 0.48
N ILE A 32 -6.49 3.34 -0.84
CA ILE A 32 -5.36 3.75 -1.70
C ILE A 32 -4.87 5.15 -1.30
N TRP A 33 -5.78 6.11 -1.14
CA TRP A 33 -5.45 7.45 -0.67
C TRP A 33 -4.75 7.39 0.69
N SER A 34 -5.26 6.58 1.62
CA SER A 34 -4.65 6.39 2.94
C SER A 34 -3.29 5.70 2.85
N ALA A 35 -3.09 4.77 1.93
CA ALA A 35 -1.81 4.09 1.72
C ALA A 35 -0.73 5.08 1.29
N LEU A 36 -1.06 5.92 0.31
CA LEU A 36 -0.15 6.90 -0.26
C LEU A 36 0.17 8.04 0.72
N ASN A 37 -0.79 8.43 1.55
CA ASN A 37 -0.60 9.46 2.57
C ASN A 37 0.00 8.93 3.89
N MET A 38 0.48 7.66 3.91
CA MET A 38 0.92 7.00 5.14
C MET A 38 -0.08 7.19 6.30
N ALA A 39 -1.37 7.08 5.99
CA ALA A 39 -2.47 7.20 6.94
C ALA A 39 -3.11 5.85 7.28
N ILE A 40 -2.68 4.75 6.63
CA ILE A 40 -3.03 3.39 7.06
C ILE A 40 -2.53 3.20 8.50
N PRO A 41 -3.32 2.62 9.42
CA PRO A 41 -2.91 2.35 10.80
C PRO A 41 -1.90 1.19 10.84
N THR A 42 -0.73 1.40 10.24
CA THR A 42 0.44 0.54 10.44
C THR A 42 1.14 0.96 11.72
N THR A 43 1.89 0.02 12.28
CA THR A 43 2.61 0.25 13.53
C THR A 43 3.60 1.43 13.42
N ASP A 44 4.20 1.68 12.25
CA ASP A 44 5.01 2.87 11.97
C ASP A 44 4.22 4.19 12.12
N ASN A 45 3.02 4.26 11.54
CA ASN A 45 2.19 5.46 11.62
C ASN A 45 1.64 5.70 13.03
N LEU A 46 1.38 4.62 13.78
CA LEU A 46 1.01 4.72 15.19
C LEU A 46 2.19 5.21 16.05
N LYS A 47 3.42 4.76 15.77
CA LYS A 47 4.64 5.30 16.42
C LYS A 47 4.84 6.79 16.16
N ARG A 48 4.64 7.26 14.91
CA ARG A 48 4.69 8.69 14.58
C ARG A 48 3.67 9.52 15.36
N ARG A 49 2.55 8.91 15.76
CA ARG A 49 1.50 9.52 16.60
C ARG A 49 1.75 9.37 18.10
N GLY A 50 2.92 8.87 18.51
CA GLY A 50 3.33 8.76 19.91
C GLY A 50 3.00 7.43 20.60
N PHE A 51 2.47 6.42 19.88
CA PHE A 51 2.20 5.11 20.47
C PHE A 51 3.45 4.22 20.46
N GLN A 52 3.83 3.69 21.63
CA GLN A 52 4.92 2.71 21.72
C GLN A 52 4.38 1.30 21.44
N LEU A 53 4.60 0.84 20.21
CA LEU A 53 4.17 -0.48 19.75
C LEU A 53 5.36 -1.27 19.20
N THR A 54 5.29 -2.60 19.35
CA THR A 54 6.28 -3.51 18.76
C THR A 54 6.13 -3.44 17.25
N SER A 55 7.10 -2.85 16.55
CA SER A 55 6.98 -2.64 15.11
C SER A 55 7.26 -3.87 14.27
N ARG A 56 7.00 -5.08 14.77
CA ARG A 56 7.22 -6.30 13.99
C ARG A 56 5.96 -6.60 13.18
N CYS A 57 6.12 -6.83 11.88
CA CYS A 57 5.02 -7.21 10.98
C CYS A 57 4.28 -8.44 11.51
N TRP A 58 2.97 -8.32 11.71
CA TRP A 58 2.15 -9.42 12.23
C TRP A 58 2.13 -10.65 11.32
N PHE A 59 2.18 -10.42 10.00
CA PHE A 59 2.11 -11.48 9.00
C PHE A 59 3.41 -12.28 8.89
N CYS A 60 4.54 -11.62 8.60
CA CYS A 60 5.80 -12.33 8.37
C CYS A 60 6.61 -12.58 9.65
N LYS A 61 6.36 -11.78 10.71
CA LYS A 61 7.09 -11.82 11.99
C LYS A 61 8.61 -11.65 11.88
N ARG A 62 9.12 -11.18 10.75
CA ARG A 62 10.56 -11.06 10.44
C ARG A 62 11.03 -9.62 10.31
N CYS A 63 10.26 -8.78 9.63
CA CYS A 63 10.62 -7.39 9.33
C CYS A 63 9.77 -6.40 10.11
N GLU A 64 10.19 -5.13 10.07
CA GLU A 64 9.40 -4.03 10.62
C GLU A 64 8.09 -3.82 9.84
N GLU A 65 7.00 -3.56 10.56
CA GLU A 65 5.69 -3.26 10.01
C GLU A 65 5.65 -1.83 9.49
N THR A 66 5.92 -1.70 8.20
CA THR A 66 5.74 -0.45 7.45
C THR A 66 4.62 -0.60 6.42
N THR A 67 4.03 0.50 5.99
CA THR A 67 3.03 0.50 4.91
C THR A 67 3.52 -0.19 3.63
N PRO A 68 4.72 0.10 3.09
CA PRO A 68 5.21 -0.64 1.91
C PRO A 68 5.48 -2.12 2.20
N HIS A 69 5.88 -2.47 3.42
CA HIS A 69 6.04 -3.88 3.81
C HIS A 69 4.70 -4.62 3.83
N VAL A 70 3.72 -4.17 4.60
CA VAL A 70 2.42 -4.85 4.71
C VAL A 70 1.66 -4.86 3.40
N SER A 71 1.76 -3.80 2.58
CA SER A 71 1.01 -3.74 1.33
C SER A 71 1.63 -4.54 0.20
N LEU A 72 2.97 -4.56 0.07
CA LEU A 72 3.65 -5.08 -1.12
C LEU A 72 4.81 -6.03 -0.81
N ASN A 73 5.66 -5.70 0.17
CA ASN A 73 6.93 -6.41 0.35
C ASN A 73 6.90 -7.60 1.32
N CYS A 74 5.83 -7.74 2.09
CA CYS A 74 5.66 -8.83 3.04
C CYS A 74 5.45 -10.14 2.26
N PRO A 75 6.17 -11.23 2.58
CA PRO A 75 5.98 -12.52 1.92
C PRO A 75 4.52 -12.97 1.86
N PHE A 76 3.75 -12.71 2.92
CA PHE A 76 2.31 -13.00 2.95
C PHE A 76 1.56 -12.19 1.90
N SER A 77 1.80 -10.88 1.84
CA SER A 77 1.15 -9.98 0.88
C SER A 77 1.56 -10.32 -0.55
N SER A 78 2.83 -10.67 -0.79
CA SER A 78 3.31 -11.16 -2.08
C SER A 78 2.55 -12.41 -2.53
N CYS A 79 2.25 -13.35 -1.62
CA CYS A 79 1.41 -14.52 -1.95
C CYS A 79 -0.02 -14.13 -2.32
N VAL A 80 -0.61 -13.14 -1.63
CA VAL A 80 -1.96 -12.65 -1.95
C VAL A 80 -1.98 -11.99 -3.33
N TRP A 81 -1.00 -11.14 -3.63
CA TRP A 81 -0.89 -10.52 -4.95
C TRP A 81 -0.64 -11.55 -6.03
N ASP A 82 0.28 -12.49 -5.84
CA ASP A 82 0.53 -13.57 -6.80
C ASP A 82 -0.74 -14.38 -7.09
N TYR A 83 -1.51 -14.73 -6.06
CA TYR A 83 -2.81 -15.40 -6.23
C TYR A 83 -3.80 -14.57 -7.06
N LEU A 84 -3.96 -13.28 -6.72
CA LEU A 84 -4.84 -12.38 -7.44
C LEU A 84 -4.41 -12.21 -8.90
N PHE A 85 -3.14 -11.90 -9.16
CA PHE A 85 -2.63 -11.70 -10.51
C PHE A 85 -2.75 -12.98 -11.35
N ARG A 86 -2.42 -14.15 -10.79
CA ARG A 86 -2.61 -15.43 -11.48
C ARG A 86 -4.07 -15.70 -11.85
N SER A 87 -5.03 -15.28 -11.01
CA SER A 87 -6.46 -15.40 -11.33
C SER A 87 -6.86 -14.59 -12.58
N TYR A 88 -6.07 -13.57 -12.93
CA TYR A 88 -6.21 -12.77 -14.15
C TYR A 88 -5.15 -13.11 -15.21
N SER A 89 -4.45 -14.24 -15.08
CA SER A 89 -3.36 -14.65 -15.98
C SER A 89 -2.20 -13.64 -16.07
N LEU A 90 -1.95 -12.89 -15.00
CA LEU A 90 -0.85 -11.95 -14.85
C LEU A 90 0.21 -12.51 -13.90
N VAL A 91 1.47 -12.10 -14.09
CA VAL A 91 2.59 -12.47 -13.21
C VAL A 91 2.89 -11.32 -12.26
N TRP A 92 2.92 -11.61 -10.96
CA TRP A 92 3.35 -10.64 -9.96
C TRP A 92 4.88 -10.58 -9.86
N VAL A 93 5.47 -9.39 -9.98
CA VAL A 93 6.91 -9.15 -9.83
C VAL A 93 7.12 -8.11 -8.75
N GLN A 94 7.85 -8.46 -7.71
CA GLN A 94 8.18 -7.55 -6.60
C GLN A 94 9.44 -6.74 -6.94
N GLU A 95 9.44 -5.43 -6.66
CA GLU A 95 10.54 -4.51 -7.06
C GLU A 95 11.93 -4.86 -6.51
N GLY A 96 12.01 -5.65 -5.43
CA GLY A 96 13.29 -6.17 -4.94
C GLY A 96 14.02 -7.11 -5.91
N ASN A 97 13.30 -7.67 -6.89
CA ASN A 97 13.83 -8.62 -7.88
C ASN A 97 14.11 -7.99 -9.25
N LEU A 98 13.80 -6.71 -9.48
CA LEU A 98 14.03 -6.08 -10.79
C LEU A 98 15.52 -6.12 -11.18
N ASN A 99 16.41 -5.92 -10.19
CA ASN A 99 17.86 -6.01 -10.38
C ASN A 99 18.38 -7.44 -10.61
N GLN A 100 17.62 -8.49 -10.24
CA GLN A 100 18.02 -9.88 -10.48
C GLN A 100 17.63 -10.37 -11.88
N HIS A 101 16.59 -9.78 -12.48
CA HIS A 101 16.10 -10.17 -13.81
C HIS A 101 16.74 -9.39 -14.97
N LEU A 102 17.47 -8.30 -14.69
CA LEU A 102 18.18 -7.48 -15.69
C LEU A 102 19.66 -7.85 -15.87
N GLN A 103 20.12 -8.97 -15.27
CA GLN A 103 21.50 -9.48 -15.38
C GLN A 103 21.56 -10.89 -16.01
N ALA A 104 20.74 -11.17 -17.02
CA ALA A 104 20.85 -12.37 -17.85
C ALA A 104 21.22 -11.99 -19.28
#